data_AF-A0A1J5LZ58-F1
#
_entry.id   AF-A0A1J5LZ58-F1
#
_cell.length_a   1.000
_cell.length_b   1.000
_cell.length_c   1.000
_cell.angle_alpha   90.00
_cell.angle_beta   90.00
_cell.angle_gamma   90.00
#
_symmetry.space_group_name_H-M   'P 1'
#
loop_
_entity.id
_entity.type
_entity.pdbx_description
1 polymer ?
#
loop_
_entity_poly.entity_id
_entity_poly.type
_entity_poly.pdbx_seq_one_letter_code
_entity_poly.pdbx_strand_id
1 'polypeptide(L)'
;MKYLLPILAVLLLVSCKSEEKKPITPVENVPLNERPLPPLPGAGAATATNVIGGPHYICPKNCVGGNGPAAGACPVCETQMTHNQGFHTTPNTSPATPTTPNTPATTSGPNANGQWHYTCSNGCAGGGDAAGNCSNCGNALAHNAAYHS
;
A
#
# COMPACT_ATOMS: atom_id res chain seq x y z
N MET A 1 2.91 87.17 1.77
CA MET A 1 1.95 86.06 1.56
C MET A 1 1.88 85.64 0.08
N LYS A 2 3.00 85.26 -0.54
CA LYS A 2 3.05 84.87 -1.97
C LYS A 2 3.78 83.53 -2.22
N TYR A 3 4.42 82.97 -1.20
CA TYR A 3 5.14 81.68 -1.26
C TYR A 3 4.48 80.58 -0.41
N LEU A 4 3.27 80.82 0.11
CA LEU A 4 2.56 79.88 0.98
C LEU A 4 1.62 78.92 0.21
N LEU A 5 1.31 79.22 -1.06
CA LEU A 5 0.55 78.32 -1.94
C LEU A 5 1.37 77.22 -2.67
N PRO A 6 2.65 77.38 -3.06
CA PRO A 6 3.37 76.30 -3.74
C PRO A 6 3.85 75.18 -2.79
N ILE A 7 3.95 75.45 -1.48
CA ILE A 7 4.48 74.48 -0.51
C ILE A 7 3.42 73.42 -0.15
N LEU A 8 2.13 73.77 -0.17
CA LEU A 8 1.04 72.82 0.13
C LEU A 8 0.76 71.84 -1.03
N ALA A 9 1.12 72.21 -2.27
CA ALA A 9 0.95 71.34 -3.44
C ALA A 9 2.02 70.25 -3.56
N VAL A 10 3.20 70.44 -2.96
CA VAL A 10 4.31 69.46 -3.03
C VAL A 10 4.17 68.35 -1.96
N LEU A 11 3.46 68.60 -0.86
CA LEU A 11 3.26 67.59 0.20
C LEU A 11 2.20 66.52 -0.12
N LEU A 12 1.39 66.67 -1.17
CA LEU A 12 0.32 65.70 -1.51
C LEU A 12 0.76 64.63 -2.52
N LEU A 13 1.99 64.68 -3.04
CA LEU A 13 2.48 63.71 -4.05
C LEU A 13 3.38 62.60 -3.47
N VAL A 14 3.62 62.57 -2.16
CA VAL A 14 4.56 61.61 -1.50
C VAL A 14 3.81 60.53 -0.70
N SER A 15 2.66 60.05 -1.20
CA SER A 15 1.91 58.95 -0.56
C SER A 15 1.57 57.78 -1.47
N CYS A 16 2.29 57.60 -2.58
CA CYS A 16 2.35 56.31 -3.27
C CYS A 16 3.47 55.49 -2.65
N LYS A 17 3.13 54.73 -1.61
CA LYS A 17 3.95 53.60 -1.15
C LYS A 17 3.94 52.56 -2.27
N SER A 18 4.89 52.66 -3.18
CA SER A 18 5.17 51.62 -4.16
C SER A 18 5.64 50.39 -3.41
N GLU A 19 4.74 49.44 -3.23
CA GLU A 19 5.11 48.09 -2.86
C GLU A 19 5.87 47.53 -4.04
N GLU A 20 7.15 47.20 -3.86
CA GLU A 20 7.88 46.37 -4.82
C GLU A 20 7.17 45.02 -4.89
N LYS A 21 6.22 44.89 -5.82
CA LYS A 21 5.76 43.58 -6.24
C LYS A 21 6.92 42.96 -7.00
N LYS A 22 7.72 42.18 -6.26
CA LYS A 22 8.70 41.25 -6.84
C LYS A 22 8.04 40.58 -8.04
N PRO A 23 8.66 40.60 -9.23
CA PRO A 23 8.05 39.99 -10.40
C PRO A 23 7.81 38.52 -10.09
N ILE A 24 6.54 38.19 -9.85
CA ILE A 24 6.04 36.84 -10.00
C ILE A 24 5.96 36.63 -11.50
N THR A 25 7.05 36.12 -12.06
CA THR A 25 6.98 35.44 -13.36
C THR A 25 5.83 34.43 -13.26
N PRO A 26 4.93 34.36 -14.25
CA PRO A 26 3.98 33.26 -14.32
C PRO A 26 4.81 31.99 -14.37
N VAL A 27 4.74 31.18 -13.31
CA VAL A 27 5.39 29.86 -13.23
C VAL A 27 4.51 28.87 -13.99
N GLU A 28 4.13 29.22 -15.21
CA GLU A 28 3.25 28.37 -16.02
C GLU A 28 4.06 27.53 -17.02
N ASN A 29 5.37 27.80 -17.18
CA ASN A 29 6.19 27.15 -18.21
C ASN A 29 7.58 26.69 -17.73
N VAL A 30 7.85 26.61 -16.42
CA VAL A 30 9.14 26.08 -15.93
C VAL A 30 9.01 24.58 -15.64
N PRO A 31 9.87 23.71 -16.22
CA PRO A 31 9.89 22.28 -15.91
C PRO A 31 10.05 22.06 -14.40
N LEU A 32 9.33 21.07 -13.87
CA LEU A 32 9.22 20.81 -12.43
C LEU A 32 10.59 20.62 -11.73
N ASN A 33 11.63 20.28 -12.49
CA ASN A 33 13.00 20.06 -12.03
C ASN A 33 13.79 21.35 -11.71
N GLU A 34 13.33 22.53 -12.12
CA GLU A 34 14.09 23.78 -12.00
C GLU A 34 13.44 24.83 -11.09
N ARG A 35 12.30 24.51 -10.47
CA ARG A 35 11.62 25.44 -9.55
C ARG A 35 12.30 25.45 -8.18
N PRO A 36 12.79 26.60 -7.68
CA PRO A 36 13.29 26.70 -6.31
C PRO A 36 12.14 26.42 -5.32
N LEU A 37 12.31 25.42 -4.45
CA LEU A 37 11.32 25.14 -3.41
C LEU A 37 11.35 26.26 -2.36
N PRO A 38 10.20 26.84 -1.97
CA PRO A 38 10.15 27.72 -0.81
C PRO A 38 10.52 26.90 0.45
N PRO A 39 11.30 27.47 1.39
CA PRO A 39 11.54 26.82 2.67
C PRO A 39 10.22 26.74 3.43
N LEU A 40 9.74 25.52 3.69
CA LEU A 40 8.52 25.30 4.47
C LEU A 40 8.78 25.63 5.95
N PRO A 41 7.87 26.36 6.62
CA PRO A 41 7.90 26.50 8.07
C PRO A 41 7.67 25.11 8.70
N GLY A 42 8.61 24.65 9.53
CA GLY A 42 8.52 23.35 10.20
C GLY A 42 9.53 22.31 9.71
N ALA A 43 10.78 22.73 9.51
CA ALA A 43 11.93 21.82 9.44
C ALA A 43 12.13 21.15 10.82
N GLY A 44 11.31 20.14 11.10
CA GLY A 44 11.41 19.27 12.26
C GLY A 44 11.07 17.86 11.84
N ALA A 45 12.04 16.96 11.97
CA ALA A 45 12.04 15.54 11.63
C ALA A 45 12.14 15.22 10.12
N ALA A 46 13.39 15.09 9.68
CA ALA A 46 13.74 14.00 8.79
C ALA A 46 13.22 12.67 9.39
N THR A 47 12.86 11.73 8.51
CA THR A 47 12.82 10.30 8.81
C THR A 47 11.49 9.76 9.35
N ALA A 48 10.41 9.86 8.56
CA ALA A 48 9.22 9.01 8.73
C ALA A 48 9.44 7.56 8.27
N THR A 49 10.69 7.14 8.06
CA THR A 49 11.00 5.70 7.94
C THR A 49 10.92 5.10 9.33
N ASN A 50 10.20 3.99 9.48
CA ASN A 50 10.10 3.19 10.70
C ASN A 50 9.00 3.60 11.70
N VAL A 51 7.83 4.02 11.19
CA VAL A 51 6.61 4.19 11.99
C VAL A 51 5.98 2.82 12.26
N ILE A 52 6.05 2.35 13.51
CA ILE A 52 5.40 1.10 13.95
C ILE A 52 3.88 1.27 13.87
N GLY A 53 3.16 0.34 13.24
CA GLY A 53 1.71 0.45 13.02
C GLY A 53 1.30 1.50 11.99
N GLY A 54 2.27 2.15 11.34
CA GLY A 54 2.04 3.12 10.27
C GLY A 54 1.80 2.46 8.91
N PRO A 55 1.43 3.23 7.88
CA PRO A 55 1.25 2.72 6.51
C PRO A 55 2.56 2.17 5.93
N HIS A 56 2.45 1.25 4.96
CA HIS A 56 3.59 0.52 4.40
C HIS A 56 4.54 1.42 3.59
N TYR A 57 4.01 2.40 2.85
CA TYR A 57 4.78 3.42 2.15
C TYR A 57 4.34 4.82 2.55
N ILE A 58 5.31 5.72 2.73
CA ILE A 58 5.10 7.10 3.20
C ILE A 58 5.84 8.09 2.29
N CYS A 59 5.18 9.18 1.92
CA CYS A 59 5.77 10.26 1.15
C CYS A 59 6.80 11.00 2.01
N PRO A 60 8.08 11.11 1.59
CA PRO A 60 9.11 11.81 2.35
C PRO A 60 8.86 13.32 2.46
N LYS A 61 7.97 13.87 1.62
CA LYS A 61 7.53 15.28 1.68
C LYS A 61 6.30 15.50 2.55
N ASN A 62 5.84 14.48 3.28
CA ASN A 62 4.72 14.54 4.22
C ASN A 62 3.43 15.12 3.62
N CYS A 63 3.15 14.81 2.36
CA CYS A 63 1.91 15.23 1.73
C CYS A 63 0.70 14.56 2.41
N VAL A 64 -0.39 15.31 2.61
CA VAL A 64 -1.68 14.75 3.04
C VAL A 64 -2.15 13.74 2.00
N GLY A 65 -2.41 12.49 2.39
CA GLY A 65 -2.72 11.41 1.46
C GLY A 65 -1.50 10.80 0.76
N GLY A 66 -0.28 11.18 1.16
CA GLY A 66 0.96 10.58 0.72
C GLY A 66 1.28 9.27 1.45
N ASN A 67 0.31 8.38 1.64
CA ASN A 67 0.50 7.05 2.21
C ASN A 67 -0.13 5.98 1.32
N GLY A 68 0.38 4.75 1.39
CA GLY A 68 -0.08 3.70 0.49
C GLY A 68 0.38 2.29 0.87
N PRO A 69 -0.28 1.27 0.32
CA PRO A 69 0.03 -0.14 0.57
C PRO A 69 1.18 -0.67 -0.30
N ALA A 70 1.65 0.09 -1.28
CA ALA A 70 2.63 -0.36 -2.27
C ALA A 70 3.64 0.74 -2.62
N ALA A 71 4.78 0.32 -3.18
CA ALA A 71 5.77 1.23 -3.74
C ALA A 71 5.18 2.05 -4.89
N GLY A 72 5.64 3.29 -5.05
CA GLY A 72 5.21 4.15 -6.14
C GLY A 72 5.44 5.62 -5.85
N ALA A 73 5.09 6.46 -6.83
CA ALA A 73 5.11 7.90 -6.69
C ALA A 73 3.96 8.37 -5.78
N CYS A 74 4.23 9.38 -4.95
CA CYS A 74 3.21 10.03 -4.15
C CYS A 74 2.17 10.70 -5.07
N PRO A 75 0.85 10.47 -4.88
CA PRO A 75 -0.18 11.04 -5.76
C PRO A 75 -0.32 12.57 -5.64
N VAL A 76 0.36 13.20 -4.68
CA VAL A 76 0.28 14.64 -4.43
C VAL A 76 1.45 15.41 -5.01
N CYS A 77 2.65 14.85 -4.96
CA CYS A 77 3.88 15.55 -5.34
C CYS A 77 4.81 14.74 -6.23
N GLU A 78 4.35 13.58 -6.70
CA GLU A 78 5.03 12.65 -7.62
C GLU A 78 6.39 12.13 -7.15
N THR A 79 6.79 12.48 -5.92
CA THR A 79 8.03 12.02 -5.31
C THR A 79 7.89 10.55 -4.94
N GLN A 80 8.91 9.74 -5.24
CA GLN A 80 8.94 8.33 -4.87
C GLN A 80 8.68 8.17 -3.37
N MET A 81 7.74 7.31 -3.02
CA MET A 81 7.42 7.02 -1.63
C MET A 81 8.52 6.17 -1.00
N THR A 82 8.79 6.40 0.28
CA THR A 82 9.77 5.63 1.04
C THR A 82 9.10 4.45 1.71
N HIS A 83 9.79 3.30 1.72
CA HIS A 83 9.33 2.12 2.44
C HIS A 83 9.40 2.35 3.95
N ASN A 84 8.31 2.06 4.65
CA ASN A 84 8.24 2.12 6.10
C ASN A 84 8.57 0.73 6.69
N GLN A 85 9.79 0.59 7.21
CA GLN A 85 10.23 -0.65 7.86
C GLN A 85 9.36 -1.05 9.07
N GLY A 86 8.78 -0.07 9.79
CA GLY A 86 7.97 -0.27 10.99
C GLY A 86 6.60 -0.87 10.70
N PHE A 87 6.17 -0.91 9.44
CA PHE A 87 4.96 -1.63 9.04
C PHE A 87 5.06 -3.12 9.41
N HIS A 88 6.23 -3.74 9.20
CA HIS A 88 6.45 -5.18 9.42
C HIS A 88 6.60 -5.57 10.89
N THR A 89 6.77 -4.60 11.78
CA THR A 89 6.81 -4.84 13.24
C THR A 89 5.44 -4.70 13.89
N THR A 90 4.40 -4.37 13.11
CA THR A 90 3.02 -4.33 13.57
C THR A 90 2.50 -5.76 13.75
N PRO A 91 2.08 -6.17 14.96
CA PRO A 91 1.42 -7.46 15.14
C PRO A 91 0.20 -7.51 14.22
N ASN A 92 0.12 -8.54 13.37
CA ASN A 92 -1.03 -8.76 12.51
C ASN A 92 -2.24 -9.12 13.39
N THR A 93 -2.99 -8.11 13.85
CA THR A 93 -4.31 -8.30 14.43
C THR A 93 -5.32 -8.48 13.31
N SER A 94 -5.15 -9.54 12.52
CA SER A 94 -6.26 -10.07 11.74
C SER A 94 -7.31 -10.52 12.75
N PRO A 95 -8.59 -10.09 12.64
CA PRO A 95 -9.66 -10.75 13.35
C PRO A 95 -9.56 -12.24 12.99
N ALA A 96 -9.34 -13.09 14.00
CA ALA A 96 -9.45 -14.52 13.78
C ALA A 96 -10.91 -14.75 13.41
N THR A 97 -11.18 -15.06 12.13
CA THR A 97 -12.45 -15.65 11.74
C THR A 97 -12.66 -16.86 12.64
N PRO A 98 -13.79 -17.03 13.33
CA PRO A 98 -14.05 -18.24 14.09
C PRO A 98 -14.07 -19.41 13.11
N THR A 99 -12.96 -20.13 13.01
CA THR A 99 -12.89 -21.41 12.33
C THR A 99 -13.61 -22.40 13.22
N THR A 100 -14.90 -22.59 12.99
CA THR A 100 -15.51 -23.88 13.31
C THR A 100 -14.67 -24.94 12.59
N PRO A 101 -14.15 -25.98 13.27
CA PRO A 101 -13.51 -27.08 12.57
C PRO A 101 -14.55 -27.70 11.64
N ASN A 102 -14.46 -27.39 10.36
CA ASN A 102 -15.20 -28.11 9.34
C ASN A 102 -14.44 -29.43 9.16
N THR A 103 -14.55 -30.34 10.13
CA THR A 103 -14.11 -31.71 9.95
C THR A 103 -14.90 -32.22 8.75
N PRO A 104 -14.26 -32.50 7.60
CA PRO A 104 -14.95 -33.18 6.52
C PRO A 104 -15.49 -34.46 7.14
N ALA A 105 -16.78 -34.74 6.99
CA ALA A 105 -17.27 -36.08 7.25
C ALA A 105 -16.48 -36.99 6.31
N THR A 106 -15.45 -37.66 6.82
CA THR A 106 -14.73 -38.69 6.08
C THR A 106 -15.72 -39.83 5.95
N THR A 107 -16.49 -39.83 4.87
CA THR A 107 -17.16 -41.05 4.42
C THR A 107 -16.05 -42.06 4.20
N SER A 108 -15.95 -43.04 5.09
CA SER A 108 -15.05 -44.16 4.87
C SER A 108 -15.64 -45.01 3.76
N GLY A 109 -14.88 -45.26 2.69
CA GLY A 109 -15.35 -46.04 1.56
C GLY A 109 -15.39 -45.26 0.25
N PRO A 110 -15.84 -45.92 -0.83
CA PRO A 110 -15.96 -45.30 -2.13
C PRO A 110 -17.11 -44.28 -2.17
N ASN A 111 -17.03 -43.33 -3.11
CA ASN A 111 -18.11 -42.39 -3.39
C ASN A 111 -19.33 -43.11 -4.00
N ALA A 112 -20.42 -42.37 -4.27
CA ALA A 112 -21.64 -42.92 -4.85
C ALA A 112 -21.45 -43.62 -6.21
N ASN A 113 -20.35 -43.32 -6.91
CA ASN A 113 -19.98 -43.92 -8.18
C ASN A 113 -19.03 -45.13 -8.02
N GLY A 114 -18.79 -45.57 -6.78
CA GLY A 114 -17.91 -46.71 -6.48
C GLY A 114 -16.41 -46.40 -6.54
N GLN A 115 -16.02 -45.12 -6.62
CA GLN A 115 -14.62 -44.71 -6.72
C GLN A 115 -14.02 -44.46 -5.33
N TRP A 116 -12.79 -44.92 -5.11
CA TRP A 116 -12.04 -44.67 -3.87
C TRP A 116 -11.16 -43.43 -3.98
N HIS A 117 -10.87 -42.76 -2.86
CA HIS A 117 -10.00 -41.58 -2.82
C HIS A 117 -8.54 -41.93 -3.18
N TYR A 118 -8.07 -43.10 -2.74
CA TYR A 118 -6.79 -43.68 -3.11
C TYR A 118 -6.99 -45.08 -3.71
N THR A 119 -6.35 -45.35 -4.84
CA THR A 119 -6.54 -46.58 -5.64
C THR A 119 -5.21 -47.28 -5.93
N CYS A 120 -5.24 -48.58 -6.14
CA CYS A 120 -4.05 -49.36 -6.46
C CYS A 120 -3.73 -49.30 -7.96
N SER A 121 -2.54 -48.80 -8.31
CA SER A 121 -2.09 -48.74 -9.72
C SER A 121 -1.92 -50.10 -10.40
N ASN A 122 -1.83 -51.19 -9.63
CA ASN A 122 -1.81 -52.56 -10.15
C ASN A 122 -3.20 -53.13 -10.45
N GLY A 123 -4.27 -52.35 -10.25
CA GLY A 123 -5.65 -52.80 -10.51
C GLY A 123 -6.20 -53.79 -9.47
N CYS A 124 -5.64 -53.82 -8.26
CA CYS A 124 -6.23 -54.58 -7.16
C CYS A 124 -7.61 -54.00 -6.80
N ALA A 125 -8.55 -54.88 -6.45
CA ALA A 125 -9.87 -54.47 -5.97
C ALA A 125 -9.76 -53.68 -4.64
N GLY A 126 -10.61 -52.67 -4.50
CA GLY A 126 -10.65 -51.80 -3.31
C GLY A 126 -9.80 -50.52 -3.43
N GLY A 127 -9.59 -49.86 -2.30
CA GLY A 127 -8.85 -48.61 -2.21
C GLY A 127 -8.71 -48.15 -0.75
N GLY A 128 -8.35 -46.89 -0.56
CA GLY A 128 -8.18 -46.30 0.77
C GLY A 128 -8.77 -44.89 0.84
N ASP A 129 -9.20 -44.53 2.03
CA ASP A 129 -9.66 -43.16 2.34
C ASP A 129 -8.49 -42.19 2.55
N ALA A 130 -7.30 -42.75 2.82
CA ALA A 130 -6.05 -42.05 3.06
C ALA A 130 -4.90 -42.66 2.25
N ALA A 131 -3.82 -41.88 2.10
CA ALA A 131 -2.58 -42.36 1.53
C ALA A 131 -2.02 -43.53 2.36
N GLY A 132 -1.46 -44.54 1.69
CA GLY A 132 -0.94 -45.74 2.33
C GLY A 132 -0.62 -46.83 1.32
N ASN A 133 -0.49 -48.07 1.80
CA ASN A 133 -0.19 -49.22 0.99
C ASN A 133 -1.47 -50.03 0.71
N CYS A 134 -1.57 -50.58 -0.51
CA CYS A 134 -2.64 -51.48 -0.89
C CYS A 134 -2.56 -52.77 -0.06
N SER A 135 -3.65 -53.14 0.61
CA SER A 135 -3.70 -54.36 1.43
C SER A 135 -3.52 -55.65 0.63
N ASN A 136 -3.73 -55.62 -0.69
CA ASN A 136 -3.67 -56.80 -1.53
C ASN A 136 -2.28 -57.04 -2.15
N CYS A 137 -1.51 -55.99 -2.42
CA CYS A 137 -0.21 -56.11 -3.11
C CYS A 137 0.93 -55.30 -2.48
N GLY A 138 0.68 -54.58 -1.39
CA GLY A 138 1.70 -53.81 -0.66
C GLY A 138 2.20 -52.52 -1.34
N ASN A 139 1.83 -52.27 -2.60
CA ASN A 139 2.25 -51.05 -3.30
C ASN A 139 1.52 -49.81 -2.78
N ALA A 140 2.18 -48.65 -2.88
CA ALA A 140 1.58 -47.37 -2.51
C ALA A 140 0.30 -47.10 -3.33
N LEU A 141 -0.76 -46.68 -2.66
CA LEU A 141 -1.99 -46.24 -3.29
C LEU A 141 -1.78 -44.87 -3.93
N ALA A 142 -2.29 -44.70 -5.14
CA ALA A 142 -2.27 -43.44 -5.87
C ALA A 142 -3.57 -42.66 -5.64
N HIS A 143 -3.46 -41.34 -5.54
CA HIS A 143 -4.61 -40.46 -5.43
C HIS A 143 -5.48 -40.53 -6.70
N ASN A 144 -6.79 -40.70 -6.52
CA ASN A 144 -7.76 -40.79 -7.60
C ASN A 144 -8.55 -39.47 -7.73
N ALA A 145 -8.21 -38.68 -8.74
CA ALA A 145 -8.86 -37.38 -8.98
C ALA A 145 -10.37 -37.50 -9.26
N ALA A 146 -10.83 -38.60 -9.84
CA ALA A 146 -12.24 -38.82 -10.16
C ALA A 146 -13.12 -38.97 -8.90
N TYR A 147 -12.53 -39.21 -7.73
CA TYR A 147 -13.25 -39.31 -6.47
C TYR A 147 -14.05 -38.03 -6.13
N HIS A 148 -13.53 -36.86 -6.53
CA HIS A 148 -14.07 -35.53 -6.21
C HIS A 148 -14.96 -34.94 -7.31
N SER A 149 -15.33 -35.73 -8.32
CA SER A 149 -16.17 -35.31 -9.46
C SER A 149 -17.66 -35.44 -9.19
#